data_AF-A0A7W8ADC2-F1
#
_entry.id   AF-A0A7W8ADC2-F1
#
_cell.length_a   1.000
_cell.length_b   1.000
_cell.length_c   1.000
_cell.angle_alpha   90.00
_cell.angle_beta   90.00
_cell.angle_gamma   90.00
#
_symmetry.space_group_name_H-M   'P 1'
#
loop_
_entity.id
_entity.type
_entity.pdbx_description
1 polymer ?
#
loop_
_entity_poly.entity_id
_entity_poly.type
_entity_poly.pdbx_seq_one_letter_code
_entity_poly.pdbx_strand_id
1 'polypeptide(L)'
;MTPIAKGLGLVVLGIALGVALSVAARWPRSEVVYRGDQPATVAYTDDSKHVLALVRRSALLGESHQIVVGRDPSLSYGHRVDIETSAGVKTTEWTTAGVRVLFDSGHELFIPARFFIGGR
;
A
#
# COMPACT_ATOMS: atom_id res chain seq x y z
N MET A 1 -27.86 -38.57 31.70
CA MET A 1 -27.10 -38.39 30.45
C MET A 1 -27.63 -37.12 29.80
N THR A 2 -26.93 -36.00 29.57
CA THR A 2 -25.49 -35.71 29.50
C THR A 2 -25.33 -34.17 29.57
N PRO A 3 -24.99 -33.54 30.72
CA PRO A 3 -24.71 -32.09 30.78
C PRO A 3 -23.33 -31.72 30.21
N ILE A 4 -22.46 -32.73 30.01
CA ILE A 4 -21.07 -32.59 29.56
C ILE A 4 -20.97 -32.01 28.14
N ALA A 5 -21.95 -32.30 27.27
CA ALA A 5 -21.96 -31.81 25.89
C ALA A 5 -22.12 -30.29 25.77
N LYS A 6 -22.82 -29.64 26.72
CA LYS A 6 -23.05 -28.18 26.69
C LYS A 6 -21.81 -27.39 27.10
N GLY A 7 -21.07 -27.88 28.10
CA GLY A 7 -19.83 -27.25 28.56
C GLY A 7 -18.73 -27.31 27.50
N LEU A 8 -18.62 -28.45 26.81
CA LEU A 8 -17.65 -28.63 25.74
C LEU A 8 -17.92 -27.70 24.54
N GLY A 9 -19.19 -27.52 24.16
CA GLY A 9 -19.58 -26.64 23.06
C GLY A 9 -19.26 -25.17 23.31
N LEU A 10 -19.45 -24.70 24.55
CA LEU A 10 -19.12 -23.33 24.96
C LEU A 10 -17.60 -23.07 24.96
N VAL A 11 -16.82 -24.04 25.40
CA VAL A 11 -15.35 -23.95 25.40
C VAL A 11 -14.82 -23.92 23.97
N VAL A 12 -15.31 -24.79 23.09
CA VAL A 12 -14.90 -24.82 21.67
C VAL A 12 -15.28 -23.52 20.95
N LEU A 13 -16.49 -22.98 21.20
CA LEU A 13 -16.91 -21.71 20.62
C LEU A 13 -16.06 -20.54 21.12
N GLY A 14 -15.74 -20.51 22.42
CA GLY A 14 -14.88 -19.49 23.02
C GLY A 14 -13.47 -19.49 22.44
N ILE A 15 -12.88 -20.67 22.24
CA ILE A 15 -11.57 -20.83 21.61
C ILE A 15 -11.63 -20.38 20.14
N ALA A 16 -12.63 -20.82 19.38
CA ALA A 16 -12.79 -20.44 17.98
C ALA A 16 -12.93 -18.92 17.81
N LEU A 17 -13.73 -18.27 18.67
CA LEU A 17 -13.91 -16.82 18.67
C LEU A 17 -12.63 -16.08 19.08
N GLY A 18 -11.91 -16.57 20.09
CA GLY A 18 -10.63 -15.98 20.51
C GLY A 18 -9.56 -16.06 19.42
N VAL A 19 -9.51 -17.17 18.70
CA VAL A 19 -8.61 -17.34 17.53
C VAL A 19 -9.02 -16.40 16.40
N ALA A 20 -10.31 -16.33 16.06
CA ALA A 20 -10.81 -15.43 15.02
C ALA A 20 -10.50 -13.95 15.34
N LEU A 21 -10.70 -13.53 16.58
CA LEU A 21 -10.41 -12.17 17.04
C LEU A 21 -8.90 -11.87 17.01
N SER A 22 -8.05 -12.83 17.37
CA SER A 22 -6.59 -12.66 17.33
C SER A 22 -6.05 -12.56 15.90
N VAL A 23 -6.63 -13.33 14.98
CA VAL A 23 -6.30 -13.29 13.55
C VAL A 23 -6.79 -11.98 12.94
N ALA A 24 -8.00 -11.53 13.27
CA ALA A 24 -8.53 -10.23 12.85
C ALA A 24 -7.69 -9.07 13.38
N ALA A 25 -7.23 -9.14 14.64
CA ALA A 25 -6.44 -8.08 15.27
C ALA A 25 -5.04 -7.87 14.64
N ARG A 26 -4.56 -8.81 13.82
CA ARG A 26 -3.28 -8.72 13.10
C ARG A 26 -3.45 -8.43 11.60
N TRP A 27 -4.66 -8.06 11.17
CA TRP A 27 -5.04 -7.72 9.80
C TRP A 27 -5.41 -6.23 9.77
N PRO A 28 -4.95 -5.37 8.83
CA PRO A 28 -4.33 -5.62 7.52
C PRO A 28 -2.83 -5.39 7.46
N ARG A 29 -2.17 -6.15 6.57
CA ARG A 29 -0.76 -5.94 6.22
C ARG A 29 -0.69 -5.02 5.02
N SER A 30 -0.05 -3.87 5.22
CA SER A 30 0.42 -3.02 4.13
C SER A 30 1.88 -3.37 3.88
N GLU A 31 2.23 -3.65 2.64
CA GLU A 31 3.58 -4.00 2.22
C GLU A 31 4.02 -3.08 1.10
N VAL A 32 5.23 -2.53 1.22
CA VAL A 32 5.86 -1.78 0.14
C VAL A 32 6.50 -2.79 -0.80
N VAL A 33 5.89 -3.00 -1.95
CA VAL A 33 6.35 -3.99 -2.94
C VAL A 33 7.31 -3.37 -3.98
N TYR A 34 7.31 -2.05 -4.10
CA TYR A 34 8.30 -1.31 -4.88
C TYR A 34 8.58 0.05 -4.24
N ARG A 35 9.81 0.53 -4.37
CA ARG A 35 10.22 1.89 -3.99
C ARG A 35 11.15 2.47 -5.04
N GLY A 36 10.91 3.71 -5.43
CA GLY A 36 11.77 4.51 -6.29
C GLY A 36 11.99 5.90 -5.71
N ASP A 37 13.23 6.36 -5.69
CA ASP A 37 13.60 7.69 -5.19
C ASP A 37 13.77 8.68 -6.35
N GLN A 38 13.40 9.94 -6.12
CA GLN A 38 13.69 11.03 -7.05
C GLN A 38 15.21 11.15 -7.26
N PRO A 39 15.70 11.14 -8.51
CA PRO A 39 17.11 11.31 -8.81
C PRO A 39 17.57 12.74 -8.53
N ALA A 40 18.84 12.92 -8.17
CA ALA A 40 19.42 14.24 -7.88
C ALA A 40 19.42 15.21 -9.07
N THR A 41 19.23 14.71 -10.30
CA THR A 41 19.14 15.50 -11.53
C THR A 41 17.78 16.18 -11.73
N VAL A 42 16.76 15.78 -10.97
CA VAL A 42 15.43 16.38 -11.00
C VAL A 42 15.22 17.15 -9.71
N ALA A 43 14.85 18.42 -9.83
CA ALA A 43 14.47 19.27 -8.71
C ALA A 43 13.06 19.83 -8.94
N TYR A 44 12.28 19.89 -7.87
CA TYR A 44 10.96 20.48 -7.84
C TYR A 44 10.99 21.82 -7.10
N THR A 45 9.95 22.63 -7.28
CA THR A 45 9.88 24.00 -6.74
C THR A 45 9.82 24.10 -5.22
N ASP A 46 9.62 22.97 -4.51
CA ASP A 46 9.62 22.90 -3.06
C ASP A 46 10.96 22.42 -2.47
N ASP A 47 12.00 22.32 -3.31
CA ASP A 47 13.38 21.90 -2.98
C ASP A 47 13.46 20.61 -2.14
N SER A 48 12.42 19.78 -2.22
CA SER A 48 12.28 18.58 -1.41
C SER A 48 12.55 17.34 -2.24
N LYS A 49 13.16 16.33 -1.61
CA LYS A 49 13.27 14.99 -2.22
C LYS A 49 11.95 14.26 -2.11
N HIS A 50 11.55 13.63 -3.19
CA HIS A 50 10.35 12.81 -3.26
C HIS A 50 10.69 11.34 -3.40
N VAL A 51 9.76 10.52 -2.93
CA VAL A 51 9.79 9.07 -3.06
C VAL A 51 8.48 8.63 -3.70
N LEU A 52 8.55 7.56 -4.46
CA LEU A 52 7.41 6.83 -4.99
C LEU A 52 7.44 5.42 -4.44
N ALA A 53 6.28 4.89 -4.05
CA ALA A 53 6.15 3.52 -3.62
C ALA A 53 4.89 2.88 -4.20
N LEU A 54 4.99 1.61 -4.60
CA LEU A 54 3.84 0.75 -4.79
C LEU A 54 3.58 0.02 -3.47
N VAL A 55 2.39 0.22 -2.91
CA VAL A 55 1.94 -0.40 -1.66
C VAL A 55 0.85 -1.40 -1.98
N ARG A 56 1.07 -2.65 -1.61
CA ARG A 56 0.06 -3.70 -1.61
C ARG A 56 -0.61 -3.73 -0.24
N ARG A 57 -1.93 -3.73 -0.23
CA ARG A 57 -2.74 -3.90 0.99
C ARG A 57 -3.57 -5.16 0.86
N SER A 58 -3.31 -6.13 1.72
CA SER A 58 -4.09 -7.37 1.76
C SER A 58 -5.20 -7.25 2.81
N ALA A 59 -6.45 -7.38 2.36
CA ALA A 59 -7.66 -7.38 3.19
C ALA A 59 -8.40 -8.71 3.06
N LEU A 60 -9.45 -8.91 3.87
CA LEU A 60 -10.19 -10.17 3.92
C LEU A 60 -10.91 -10.50 2.60
N LEU A 61 -11.30 -9.47 1.84
CA LEU A 61 -12.06 -9.57 0.59
C LEU A 61 -11.20 -9.42 -0.67
N GLY A 62 -9.88 -9.34 -0.53
CA GLY A 62 -8.96 -9.19 -1.66
C GLY A 62 -7.78 -8.29 -1.36
N GLU A 63 -6.98 -8.06 -2.40
CA GLU A 63 -5.82 -7.17 -2.35
C GLU A 63 -6.09 -5.90 -3.14
N SER A 64 -5.59 -4.77 -2.64
CA SER A 64 -5.55 -3.53 -3.39
C SER A 64 -4.12 -3.04 -3.56
N HIS A 65 -3.87 -2.38 -4.68
CA HIS A 65 -2.59 -1.78 -5.01
C HIS A 65 -2.74 -0.27 -5.09
N GLN A 66 -1.80 0.44 -4.49
CA GLN A 66 -1.81 1.89 -4.44
C GLN A 66 -0.40 2.41 -4.67
N ILE A 67 -0.27 3.41 -5.54
CA ILE A 67 0.94 4.21 -5.60
C ILE A 67 0.83 5.38 -4.65
N VAL A 68 1.88 5.58 -3.87
CA VAL A 68 2.07 6.74 -3.00
C VAL A 68 3.29 7.51 -3.52
N VAL A 69 3.14 8.80 -3.77
CA VAL A 69 4.24 9.69 -4.13
C VAL A 69 4.23 10.94 -3.26
N GLY A 70 5.38 11.29 -2.69
CA GLY A 70 5.46 12.42 -1.77
C GLY A 70 6.83 12.59 -1.15
N ARG A 71 6.93 13.56 -0.23
CA ARG A 71 8.18 13.91 0.46
C ARG A 71 8.49 13.00 1.66
N ASP A 72 7.47 12.37 2.21
CA ASP A 72 7.59 11.57 3.42
C ASP A 72 8.11 10.16 3.09
N PRO A 73 9.33 9.81 3.52
CA PRO A 73 9.90 8.50 3.24
C PRO A 73 9.14 7.36 3.94
N SER A 74 8.40 7.64 5.02
CA SER A 74 7.58 6.65 5.72
C SER A 74 6.27 6.31 5.00
N LEU A 75 5.92 7.04 3.94
CA LEU A 75 4.70 6.88 3.15
C LEU A 75 3.41 7.13 3.95
N SER A 76 3.52 7.68 5.16
CA SER A 76 2.38 8.09 5.97
C SER A 76 1.62 9.25 5.32
N TYR A 77 2.31 10.03 4.49
CA TYR A 77 1.77 11.18 3.78
C TYR A 77 2.26 11.30 2.34
N GLY A 78 1.41 11.89 1.48
CA GLY A 78 1.66 12.08 0.04
C GLY A 78 0.45 11.76 -0.82
N HIS A 79 0.59 12.01 -2.11
CA HIS A 79 -0.42 11.78 -3.11
C HIS A 79 -0.61 10.28 -3.34
N ARG A 80 -1.87 9.85 -3.36
CA ARG A 80 -2.26 8.45 -3.44
C ARG A 80 -3.10 8.19 -4.69
N VAL A 81 -2.72 7.17 -5.44
CA VAL A 81 -3.44 6.71 -6.63
C VAL A 81 -3.72 5.23 -6.48
N ASP A 82 -5.00 4.86 -6.42
CA ASP A 82 -5.41 3.45 -6.43
C ASP A 82 -5.26 2.88 -7.84
N ILE A 83 -4.79 1.64 -7.94
CA ILE A 83 -4.52 0.99 -9.21
C ILE A 83 -5.19 -0.38 -9.23
N GLU A 84 -5.90 -0.65 -10.31
CA GLU A 84 -6.63 -1.91 -10.52
C GLU A 84 -5.74 -3.04 -11.08
N THR A 85 -4.42 -2.85 -11.12
CA THR A 85 -3.47 -3.86 -11.58
C THR A 85 -2.71 -4.46 -10.40
N SER A 86 -2.45 -5.77 -10.48
CA SER A 86 -1.53 -6.48 -9.59
C SER A 86 -0.11 -6.54 -10.13
N ALA A 87 0.17 -5.92 -11.29
CA ALA A 87 1.48 -5.91 -11.88
C ALA A 87 2.49 -5.10 -11.06
N GLY A 88 3.72 -5.59 -10.99
CA GLY A 88 4.84 -4.86 -10.40
C GLY A 88 5.23 -3.63 -11.20
N VAL A 89 6.05 -2.78 -10.60
CA VAL A 89 6.67 -1.64 -11.29
C VAL A 89 7.94 -2.13 -11.99
N LYS A 90 7.97 -1.93 -13.31
CA LYS A 90 9.12 -2.24 -14.16
C LYS A 90 10.17 -1.12 -14.11
N THR A 91 9.75 0.12 -14.23
CA THR A 91 10.62 1.30 -14.14
C THR A 91 9.85 2.56 -13.76
N THR A 92 10.58 3.55 -13.23
CA THR A 92 10.08 4.89 -12.97
C THR A 92 10.97 5.93 -13.63
N GLU A 93 10.35 6.87 -14.33
CA GLU A 93 11.04 8.00 -14.94
C GLU A 93 10.58 9.30 -14.29
N TRP A 94 11.51 9.99 -13.64
CA TRP A 94 11.25 11.26 -12.99
C TRP A 94 11.60 12.42 -13.93
N THR A 95 10.71 13.40 -13.98
CA THR A 95 10.89 14.65 -14.73
C THR A 95 10.41 15.82 -13.88
N THR A 96 10.73 17.04 -14.29
CA THR A 96 10.18 18.26 -13.66
C THR A 96 8.65 18.35 -13.77
N ALA A 97 8.04 17.68 -14.75
CA ALA A 97 6.59 17.64 -14.93
C ALA A 97 5.87 16.63 -14.02
N GLY A 98 6.58 15.61 -13.51
CA GLY A 98 6.00 14.52 -12.73
C GLY A 98 6.80 13.23 -12.86
N VAL A 99 6.17 12.12 -12.48
CA VAL A 99 6.77 10.78 -12.54
C VAL A 99 5.93 9.85 -13.42
N ARG A 100 6.58 9.18 -14.37
CA ARG A 100 5.99 8.07 -15.14
C ARG A 100 6.36 6.75 -14.49
N VAL A 101 5.39 5.86 -14.43
CA VAL A 101 5.52 4.51 -13.88
C VAL A 101 5.12 3.53 -14.97
N LEU A 102 6.07 2.72 -15.42
CA LEU A 102 5.82 1.61 -16.34
C LEU A 102 5.66 0.34 -15.51
N PHE A 103 4.54 -0.35 -15.68
CA PHE A 103 4.27 -1.63 -15.02
C PHE A 103 4.82 -2.81 -15.83
N ASP A 104 5.03 -3.95 -15.19
CA ASP A 104 5.44 -5.20 -15.85
C ASP A 104 4.42 -5.68 -16.90
N SER A 105 3.16 -5.26 -16.74
CA SER A 105 2.10 -5.51 -17.73
C SER A 105 2.20 -4.66 -19.00
N GLY A 106 3.10 -3.67 -19.04
CA GLY A 106 3.24 -2.71 -20.15
C GLY A 106 2.33 -1.48 -20.03
N HIS A 107 1.43 -1.42 -19.05
CA HIS A 107 0.65 -0.21 -18.76
C HIS A 107 1.55 0.90 -18.21
N GLU A 108 1.17 2.15 -18.46
CA GLU A 108 1.87 3.33 -17.96
C GLU A 108 0.91 4.20 -17.14
N LEU A 109 1.38 4.67 -15.98
CA LEU A 109 0.74 5.71 -15.20
C LEU A 109 1.64 6.93 -15.15
N PHE A 110 1.10 8.10 -15.48
CA PHE A 110 1.77 9.38 -15.26
C PHE A 110 1.14 10.12 -14.08
N ILE A 111 1.96 10.51 -13.11
CA ILE A 111 1.54 11.31 -11.95
C ILE A 111 2.17 12.71 -12.07
N PRO A 112 1.38 13.74 -12.41
CA PRO A 112 1.85 15.12 -12.48
C PRO A 112 2.41 15.65 -11.16
N ALA A 113 3.51 16.40 -11.22
CA ALA A 113 4.21 16.91 -10.04
C ALA A 113 3.34 17.83 -9.18
N ARG A 114 2.43 18.60 -9.80
CA ARG A 114 1.46 19.46 -9.09
C ARG A 114 0.58 18.74 -8.07
N PHE A 115 0.49 17.41 -8.14
CA PHE A 115 -0.30 16.63 -7.20
C PHE A 115 0.46 16.23 -5.93
N PHE A 116 1.80 16.23 -5.94
CA PHE A 116 2.60 15.81 -4.80
C PHE A 116 3.59 16.86 -4.28
N ILE A 117 3.96 17.84 -5.12
CA ILE A 117 4.76 18.99 -4.70
C ILE A 117 4.03 19.75 -3.60
N GLY A 118 4.77 20.17 -2.57
CA GLY A 118 4.22 20.87 -1.42
C GLY A 118 3.57 19.94 -0.39
N GLY A 119 3.64 18.62 -0.60
CA GLY A 119 3.04 17.62 0.28
C GLY A 119 1.54 17.57 0.14
N ARG A 120 1.05 17.19 -1.03
CA ARG A 120 -0.35 16.78 -1.24
C ARG A 120 -0.38 15.37 -1.79
#